data_AF-A0A7V8VM84-F1
#
_entry.id   AF-A0A7V8VM84-F1
#
_cell.length_a   1.000
_cell.length_b   1.000
_cell.length_c   1.000
_cell.angle_alpha   90.00
_cell.angle_beta   90.00
_cell.angle_gamma   90.00
#
_symmetry.space_group_name_H-M   'P 1'
#
loop_
_entity.id
_entity.type
_entity.pdbx_description
1 polymer ?
#
loop_
_entity_poly.entity_id
_entity_poly.type
_entity_poly.pdbx_seq_one_letter_code
_entity_poly.pdbx_strand_id
1 'polypeptide(L)'
;MDAAAAGLTLPCQTCGKPTMVPNGATESGIFAARKASELQQQLKENESQRTEISSYINQHSIQLHRWQLRLKELNERQKKLQTELAAVGATALP
;
A
#
# COMPACT_ATOMS: atom_id res chain seq x y z
N MET A 1 -8.67 27.58 -35.07
CA MET A 1 -8.17 26.41 -35.83
C MET A 1 -9.27 25.38 -35.80
N ASP A 2 -9.91 25.12 -36.94
CA ASP A 2 -11.07 24.25 -37.02
C ASP A 2 -10.68 22.79 -36.82
N ALA A 3 -11.25 22.14 -35.79
CA ALA A 3 -11.00 20.74 -35.48
C ALA A 3 -11.37 19.79 -36.64
N ALA A 4 -12.23 20.23 -37.56
CA ALA A 4 -12.64 19.49 -38.75
C ALA A 4 -11.50 19.31 -39.79
N ALA A 5 -10.44 20.12 -39.73
CA ALA A 5 -9.30 20.02 -40.63
C ALA A 5 -8.16 19.14 -40.10
N ALA A 6 -8.27 18.62 -38.87
CA ALA A 6 -7.25 17.79 -38.23
C ALA A 6 -7.03 16.48 -39.00
N GLY A 7 -5.78 16.16 -39.33
CA GLY A 7 -5.42 14.99 -40.15
C GLY A 7 -5.61 15.16 -41.66
N LEU A 8 -6.14 16.31 -42.12
CA LEU A 8 -6.13 16.65 -43.55
C LEU A 8 -4.78 17.25 -43.97
N THR A 9 -4.39 16.99 -45.21
CA THR A 9 -3.23 17.64 -45.84
C THR A 9 -3.71 18.92 -46.51
N LEU A 10 -3.27 20.07 -46.01
CA LEU A 10 -3.64 21.38 -46.54
C LEU A 10 -2.42 22.12 -47.11
N PRO A 11 -2.58 22.97 -48.13
CA PRO A 11 -1.49 23.81 -48.61
C PRO A 11 -1.10 24.84 -47.53
N CYS A 12 0.20 24.93 -47.22
CA CYS A 12 0.71 25.90 -46.27
C CYS A 12 0.50 27.34 -46.78
N GLN A 13 -0.12 28.20 -45.98
CA GLN A 13 -0.37 29.59 -46.38
C GLN A 13 0.91 30.42 -46.55
N THR A 14 2.01 30.00 -45.93
CA THR A 14 3.30 30.72 -45.98
C THR A 14 4.19 30.26 -47.13
N CYS A 15 4.18 28.97 -47.48
CA CYS A 15 5.12 28.42 -48.45
C CYS A 15 4.47 27.55 -49.56
N GLY A 16 3.14 27.40 -49.55
CA GLY A 16 2.36 26.67 -50.57
C GLY A 16 2.52 25.15 -50.56
N LYS A 17 3.45 24.60 -49.76
CA LYS A 17 3.71 23.16 -49.71
C LYS A 17 2.60 22.41 -48.95
N PRO A 18 2.22 21.20 -49.39
CA PRO A 18 1.25 20.38 -48.67
C PRO A 18 1.80 20.05 -47.27
N THR A 19 1.05 20.45 -46.24
CA THR A 19 1.40 20.25 -44.83
C THR A 19 0.24 19.55 -44.13
N MET A 20 0.55 18.48 -43.39
CA MET A 20 -0.45 17.73 -42.65
C MET A 20 -0.82 18.50 -41.37
N VAL A 21 -2.12 18.72 -41.15
CA VAL A 21 -2.61 19.36 -39.92
C VAL A 21 -2.52 18.34 -38.77
N PRO A 22 -1.83 18.65 -37.65
CA PRO A 22 -1.69 17.75 -36.52
C PRO A 22 -3.05 17.32 -35.96
N ASN A 23 -3.27 16.01 -35.79
CA ASN A 23 -4.48 15.49 -35.19
C ASN A 23 -4.28 15.23 -33.69
N GLY A 24 -4.55 16.26 -32.89
CA GLY A 24 -4.39 16.20 -31.42
C GLY A 24 -5.30 15.20 -30.72
N ALA A 25 -6.39 14.75 -31.36
CA ALA A 25 -7.31 13.74 -30.80
C ALA A 25 -6.67 12.34 -30.74
N THR A 26 -5.89 11.96 -31.76
CA THR A 26 -5.17 10.68 -31.81
C THR A 26 -4.04 10.60 -30.78
N GLU A 27 -3.27 11.67 -30.62
CA GLU A 27 -2.19 11.72 -29.62
C GLU A 27 -2.72 11.71 -28.19
N SER A 28 -3.83 12.43 -27.94
CA SER A 28 -4.51 12.43 -26.65
C SER A 28 -5.09 11.06 -26.30
N GLY A 29 -5.63 10.33 -27.28
CA GLY A 29 -6.15 8.97 -27.09
C GLY A 29 -5.06 7.95 -26.73
N ILE A 30 -3.90 8.01 -27.41
CA ILE A 30 -2.76 7.13 -27.11
C ILE A 30 -2.19 7.42 -25.71
N PHE A 31 -2.09 8.70 -25.33
CA PHE A 31 -1.66 9.08 -23.99
C PHE A 31 -2.64 8.59 -22.91
N ALA A 32 -3.95 8.76 -23.12
CA ALA A 32 -4.97 8.28 -22.20
C ALA A 32 -4.93 6.76 -22.02
N ALA A 33 -4.74 5.99 -23.11
CA ALA A 33 -4.61 4.54 -23.05
C ALA A 33 -3.37 4.09 -22.27
N ARG A 34 -2.22 4.73 -22.48
CA ARG A 34 -1.00 4.48 -21.70
C ARG A 34 -1.20 4.76 -20.22
N LYS A 35 -1.78 5.91 -19.88
CA LYS A 35 -2.06 6.28 -18.50
C LYS A 35 -3.03 5.31 -17.83
N ALA A 36 -4.06 4.85 -18.56
CA ALA A 36 -4.98 3.84 -18.06
C ALA A 36 -4.25 2.52 -17.74
N SER A 37 -3.36 2.06 -18.64
CA SER A 37 -2.58 0.83 -18.40
C SER A 37 -1.63 0.94 -17.21
N GLU A 38 -0.98 2.10 -17.03
CA GLU A 38 -0.10 2.38 -15.90
C GLU A 38 -0.89 2.37 -14.58
N LEU A 39 -2.05 3.02 -14.54
CA LEU A 39 -2.91 3.04 -13.36
C LEU A 39 -3.44 1.64 -13.02
N GLN A 40 -3.77 0.82 -14.02
CA GLN A 40 -4.18 -0.57 -13.79
C GLN A 40 -3.06 -1.40 -13.18
N GLN A 41 -1.82 -1.23 -13.65
CA GLN A 41 -0.66 -1.89 -13.06
C GLN A 41 -0.46 -1.45 -11.60
N GLN A 42 -0.48 -0.15 -11.35
CA GLN A 42 -0.33 0.41 -10.00
C GLN A 42 -1.43 -0.09 -9.04
N LEU A 43 -2.68 -0.19 -9.50
CA LEU A 43 -3.78 -0.74 -8.70
C LEU A 43 -3.53 -2.20 -8.32
N LYS A 44 -3.09 -3.03 -9.27
CA LYS A 44 -2.77 -4.44 -9.02
C LYS A 44 -1.62 -4.60 -8.01
N GLU A 45 -0.56 -3.79 -8.16
CA GLU A 45 0.55 -3.78 -7.22
C GLU A 45 0.08 -3.33 -5.82
N ASN A 46 -0.77 -2.31 -5.75
CA ASN A 46 -1.34 -1.84 -4.49
C ASN A 46 -2.22 -2.93 -3.82
N GLU A 47 -3.04 -3.65 -4.58
CA GLU A 47 -3.85 -4.75 -4.07
C GLU A 47 -2.97 -5.88 -3.51
N SER A 48 -1.87 -6.21 -4.18
CA SER A 48 -0.87 -7.17 -3.69
C SER A 48 -0.29 -6.72 -2.35
N GLN A 49 0.23 -5.49 -2.30
CA GLN A 49 0.83 -4.92 -1.09
C GLN A 49 -0.16 -4.84 0.06
N ARG A 50 -1.42 -4.46 -0.19
CA ARG A 50 -2.47 -4.42 0.84
C ARG A 50 -2.73 -5.81 1.43
N THR A 51 -2.70 -6.85 0.60
CA THR A 51 -2.88 -8.24 1.05
C THR A 51 -1.71 -8.68 1.93
N GLU A 52 -0.48 -8.38 1.53
CA GLU A 52 0.73 -8.68 2.31
C GLU A 52 0.74 -7.96 3.66
N ILE A 53 0.48 -6.65 3.67
CA ILE A 53 0.42 -5.84 4.88
C ILE A 53 -0.66 -6.39 5.83
N SER A 54 -1.83 -6.75 5.30
CA SER A 54 -2.90 -7.35 6.12
C SER A 54 -2.48 -8.67 6.75
N SER A 55 -1.73 -9.51 6.02
CA SER A 55 -1.16 -10.76 6.54
C SER A 55 -0.18 -10.49 7.68
N TYR A 56 0.74 -9.53 7.52
CA TYR A 56 1.68 -9.15 8.57
C TYR A 56 0.99 -8.63 9.82
N ILE A 57 -0.03 -7.78 9.67
CA ILE A 57 -0.83 -7.28 10.80
C ILE A 57 -1.46 -8.45 11.58
N ASN A 58 -2.03 -9.44 10.87
CA ASN A 58 -2.62 -10.62 11.51
C ASN A 58 -1.56 -11.45 12.25
N GLN A 59 -0.41 -11.70 11.62
CA GLN A 59 0.67 -12.45 12.25
C GLN A 59 1.20 -11.75 13.50
N HIS A 60 1.42 -10.43 13.44
CA HIS A 60 1.88 -9.64 14.57
C HIS A 60 0.83 -9.58 15.69
N SER A 61 -0.46 -9.48 15.36
CA SER A 61 -1.54 -9.51 16.35
C SER A 61 -1.57 -10.83 17.12
N ILE A 62 -1.40 -11.97 16.42
CA ILE A 62 -1.30 -13.29 17.05
C ILE A 62 -0.09 -13.37 17.97
N GLN A 63 1.07 -12.89 17.50
CA GLN A 63 2.28 -12.87 18.33
C GLN A 63 2.06 -12.05 19.59
N LEU A 64 1.56 -10.82 19.45
CA LEU A 64 1.30 -9.93 20.57
C LEU A 64 0.36 -10.57 21.59
N HIS A 65 -0.71 -11.23 21.15
CA HIS A 65 -1.60 -11.97 22.03
C HIS A 65 -0.88 -13.09 22.80
N ARG A 66 -0.02 -13.87 22.12
CA ARG A 66 0.79 -14.91 22.78
C ARG A 66 1.74 -14.32 23.83
N TRP A 67 2.40 -13.20 23.52
CA TRP A 67 3.27 -12.52 24.46
C TRP A 67 2.50 -11.99 25.67
N GLN A 68 1.29 -11.47 25.49
CA GLN A 68 0.41 -11.03 26.58
C GLN A 68 0.04 -12.19 27.51
N LEU A 69 -0.31 -13.36 26.97
CA LEU A 69 -0.61 -14.54 27.77
C LEU A 69 0.61 -14.99 28.58
N ARG A 70 1.78 -15.05 27.95
CA ARG A 70 3.03 -15.41 28.63
C ARG A 70 3.38 -14.43 29.74
N LEU A 71 3.17 -13.14 29.51
CA LEU A 71 3.39 -12.12 30.54
C LEU A 71 2.44 -12.31 31.72
N LYS A 72 1.17 -12.63 31.47
CA LYS A 72 0.18 -12.92 32.53
C LYS A 72 0.63 -14.12 33.37
N GLU A 73 1.03 -15.22 32.75
CA GLU A 73 1.52 -16.40 33.47
C GLU A 73 2.76 -16.08 34.32
N LEU A 74 3.71 -15.29 33.79
CA LEU A 74 4.89 -14.88 34.54
C LEU A 74 4.55 -14.02 35.74
N ASN A 75 3.61 -13.08 35.61
CA ASN A 75 3.13 -12.26 36.71
C ASN A 75 2.44 -13.11 37.80
N GLU A 76 1.63 -14.10 37.41
CA GLU A 76 1.02 -15.03 38.35
C GLU A 76 2.07 -15.85 39.10
N ARG A 77 3.09 -16.36 38.41
CA ARG A 77 4.22 -17.08 39.05
C ARG A 77 5.01 -16.17 39.99
N GLN A 78 5.31 -14.94 39.57
CA GLN A 78 6.00 -13.97 40.43
C GLN A 78 5.22 -13.71 41.71
N LYS A 79 3.90 -13.52 41.62
CA LYS A 79 3.04 -13.31 42.79
C LYS A 79 3.07 -14.51 43.75
N LYS A 80 3.02 -15.74 43.22
CA LYS A 80 3.14 -16.98 44.01
C LYS A 80 4.48 -17.04 44.75
N LEU A 81 5.58 -16.84 44.02
CA LEU A 81 6.93 -16.85 44.61
C LEU A 81 7.12 -15.76 45.67
N GLN A 82 6.60 -14.55 45.46
CA GLN A 82 6.62 -13.48 46.46
C GLN A 82 5.84 -13.86 47.72
N THR A 83 4.70 -14.54 47.56
CA THR A 83 3.88 -15.02 48.68
C THR A 83 4.61 -16.11 49.46
N GLU A 84 5.19 -17.10 48.76
CA GLU A 84 5.97 -18.17 49.36
C GLU A 84 7.20 -17.63 50.09
N LEU A 85 7.93 -16.68 49.49
CA LEU A 85 9.07 -16.02 50.12
C LEU A 85 8.67 -15.28 51.39
N ALA A 86 7.56 -14.55 51.37
CA ALA A 86 7.04 -13.85 52.55
C ALA A 86 6.64 -14.83 53.66
N ALA A 87 6.01 -15.96 53.31
CA ALA A 87 5.65 -17.00 54.27
C ALA A 87 6.89 -17.63 54.92
N VAL A 88 7.91 -17.98 54.12
CA VAL A 88 9.18 -18.53 54.64
C VAL A 88 9.88 -17.51 55.54
N GLY A 89 9.94 -16.24 55.13
CA GLY A 89 10.52 -15.17 55.95
C GLY A 89 9.78 -14.96 57.27
N ALA A 90 8.45 -15.08 57.29
CA ALA A 90 7.64 -14.99 58.51
C ALA A 90 7.85 -16.19 59.44
N THR A 91 8.05 -17.40 58.90
CA THR A 91 8.35 -18.59 59.71
C THR A 91 9.78 -18.64 60.25
N ALA A 92 10.69 -17.81 59.70
CA ALA A 92 12.10 -17.79 60.08
C ALA A 92 12.43 -16.77 61.19
N LEU A 93 11.47 -15.93 61.61
CA LEU A 93 11.62 -15.09 62.81
C LEU A 93 10.97 -15.78 64.03
N PRO A 94 11.73 -16.06 65.12
CA PRO A 94 11.20 -16.57 66.39
C PRO A 94 10.37 -15.53 67.15
#